data_AF-A0A954EHG5-F1
#
_entry.id   AF-A0A954EHG5-F1
#
_cell.length_a   1.000
_cell.length_b   1.000
_cell.length_c   1.000
_cell.angle_alpha   90.00
_cell.angle_beta   90.00
_cell.angle_gamma   90.00
#
_symmetry.space_group_name_H-M   'P 1'
#
loop_
_entity.id
_entity.type
_entity.pdbx_description
1 polymer ?
#
loop_
_entity_poly.entity_id
_entity_poly.type
_entity_poly.pdbx_seq_one_letter_code
_entity_poly.pdbx_strand_id
1 'polypeptide(L)'
;MLEELEHQLKDRFPSMSLRGSGDAIFIFIQEASGAVEASVHDGLIWIEFWNDNDESPVVEETFRDVSAARVAILTWLTNGNSS
;
A
#
# COMPACT_ATOMS: atom_id res chain seq x y z
N MET A 1 -10.81 -3.89 7.94
CA MET A 1 -10.18 -2.78 7.20
C MET A 1 -9.08 -3.28 6.29
N LEU A 2 -8.00 -3.89 6.80
CA LEU A 2 -6.91 -4.38 5.94
C LEU A 2 -7.38 -5.46 4.95
N GLU A 3 -8.12 -6.48 5.43
CA GLU A 3 -8.70 -7.53 4.57
C GLU A 3 -9.67 -6.96 3.51
N GLU A 4 -10.39 -5.89 3.83
CA GLU A 4 -11.28 -5.22 2.88
C GLU A 4 -10.47 -4.48 1.81
N LEU A 5 -9.42 -3.77 2.21
CA LEU A 5 -8.49 -3.12 1.30
C LEU A 5 -7.81 -4.15 0.39
N GLU A 6 -7.34 -5.26 0.95
CA GLU A 6 -6.77 -6.40 0.21
C GLU A 6 -7.76 -6.91 -0.84
N HIS A 7 -9.01 -7.17 -0.45
CA HIS A 7 -10.04 -7.65 -1.38
C HIS A 7 -10.23 -6.68 -2.55
N GLN A 8 -10.25 -5.38 -2.30
CA GLN A 8 -10.44 -4.37 -3.35
C GLN A 8 -9.22 -4.17 -4.27
N LEU A 9 -8.04 -4.62 -3.84
CA LEU A 9 -6.77 -4.46 -4.58
C LEU A 9 -6.36 -5.72 -5.35
N LYS A 10 -6.69 -6.92 -4.85
CA LYS A 10 -6.21 -8.21 -5.40
C LYS A 10 -6.51 -8.42 -6.89
N ASP A 11 -7.66 -7.94 -7.36
CA ASP A 11 -8.07 -8.10 -8.76
C ASP A 11 -7.26 -7.19 -9.69
N ARG A 12 -6.79 -6.05 -9.16
CA ARG A 12 -5.98 -5.07 -9.91
C ARG A 12 -4.49 -5.39 -9.88
N PHE A 13 -4.01 -5.93 -8.77
CA PHE A 13 -2.59 -6.21 -8.53
C PHE A 13 -2.38 -7.70 -8.22
N PRO A 14 -2.29 -8.57 -9.24
CA PRO A 14 -2.07 -10.01 -9.03
C PRO A 14 -0.75 -10.36 -8.34
N SER A 15 0.22 -9.43 -8.37
CA SER A 15 1.53 -9.50 -7.69
C SER A 15 1.44 -9.21 -6.18
N MET A 16 0.29 -8.73 -5.71
CA MET A 16 0.07 -8.37 -4.30
C MET A 16 0.32 -9.56 -3.39
N SER A 17 0.97 -9.29 -2.27
CA SER A 17 1.23 -10.28 -1.23
C SER A 17 0.81 -9.75 0.13
N LEU A 18 0.17 -10.59 0.93
CA LEU A 18 0.04 -10.35 2.35
C LEU A 18 1.33 -10.84 3.03
N ARG A 19 2.02 -9.95 3.74
CA ARG A 19 3.30 -10.19 4.39
C ARG A 19 3.21 -9.90 5.88
N GLY A 20 4.24 -10.30 6.61
CA GLY A 20 4.34 -10.13 8.05
C GLY A 20 4.09 -11.41 8.85
N SER A 21 4.29 -11.33 10.17
CA SER A 21 4.14 -12.44 11.11
C SER A 21 3.74 -11.92 12.49
N GLY A 22 2.86 -12.65 13.19
CA GLY A 22 2.35 -12.23 14.49
C GLY A 22 1.39 -11.04 14.36
N ASP A 23 1.59 -10.00 15.17
CA ASP A 23 0.69 -8.84 15.25
C ASP A 23 0.92 -7.79 14.14
N ALA A 24 1.98 -7.95 13.33
CA ALA A 24 2.29 -7.06 12.22
C ALA A 24 2.03 -7.77 10.89
N ILE A 25 0.85 -7.55 10.33
CA ILE A 25 0.43 -8.01 9.00
C ILE A 25 0.24 -6.79 8.10
N PHE A 26 0.75 -6.85 6.87
CA PHE A 26 0.63 -5.78 5.90
C PHE A 26 0.44 -6.31 4.47
N ILE A 27 -0.21 -5.50 3.64
CA ILE A 27 -0.28 -5.68 2.20
C ILE A 27 0.99 -5.10 1.59
N PHE A 28 1.63 -5.85 0.70
CA PHE A 28 2.76 -5.38 -0.11
C PHE A 28 2.46 -5.53 -1.60
N ILE A 29 2.63 -4.45 -2.35
CA ILE A 29 2.46 -4.40 -3.80
C ILE A 29 3.68 -3.71 -4.41
N GLN A 30 4.28 -4.32 -5.44
CA GLN A 30 5.36 -3.72 -6.20
C GLN A 30 5.05 -3.77 -7.68
N GLU A 31 5.13 -2.60 -8.32
CA GLU A 31 4.93 -2.40 -9.75
C GLU A 31 6.13 -1.62 -10.31
N ALA A 32 6.21 -1.44 -11.63
CA ALA A 32 7.33 -0.74 -12.27
C ALA A 32 7.47 0.75 -11.88
N SER A 33 6.44 1.32 -11.25
CA SER A 33 6.37 2.72 -10.81
C SER A 33 6.77 2.91 -9.34
N GLY A 34 7.02 1.82 -8.61
CA GLY A 34 7.36 1.82 -7.19
C GLY A 34 6.62 0.73 -6.42
N ALA A 35 6.69 0.80 -5.09
CA ALA A 35 6.05 -0.13 -4.19
C ALA A 35 5.18 0.58 -3.14
N VAL A 36 4.28 -0.20 -2.55
CA VAL A 36 3.39 0.22 -1.48
C VAL A 36 3.40 -0.85 -0.40
N GLU A 37 3.51 -0.41 0.85
CA GLU A 37 3.21 -1.20 2.04
C GLU A 37 2.01 -0.57 2.75
N ALA A 38 0.99 -1.37 3.07
CA ALA A 38 -0.19 -0.92 3.80
C ALA A 38 -0.46 -1.81 5.00
N SER A 39 -0.54 -1.22 6.18
CA SER A 39 -0.81 -1.90 7.45
C SER A 39 -1.96 -1.20 8.19
N VAL A 40 -2.44 -1.81 9.28
CA VAL A 40 -3.42 -1.19 10.17
C VAL A 40 -2.84 -1.04 11.56
N HIS A 41 -2.85 0.19 12.07
CA HIS A 41 -2.40 0.54 13.42
C HIS A 41 -3.43 1.47 14.07
N ASP A 42 -3.85 1.15 15.30
CA ASP A 42 -4.82 1.94 16.08
C ASP A 42 -6.12 2.30 15.32
N GLY A 43 -6.60 1.38 14.48
CA GLY A 43 -7.82 1.59 13.68
C GLY A 43 -7.65 2.58 12.52
N LEU A 44 -6.41 2.91 12.15
CA LEU A 44 -6.05 3.66 10.95
C LEU A 44 -5.31 2.74 9.98
N ILE A 45 -5.45 3.00 8.69
CA ILE A 45 -4.66 2.39 7.63
C ILE A 45 -3.44 3.26 7.45
N TRP A 46 -2.25 2.74 7.72
CA TRP A 46 -0.99 3.42 7.47
C TRP A 46 -0.38 2.86 6.18
N ILE A 47 0.05 3.75 5.30
CA ILE A 47 0.56 3.41 3.97
C ILE A 47 1.90 4.08 3.78
N GLU A 48 2.88 3.27 3.42
CA GLU A 48 4.22 3.69 3.01
C GLU A 48 4.33 3.55 1.50
N PHE A 49 4.78 4.62 0.84
CA PHE A 49 4.96 4.70 -0.60
C PHE A 49 6.44 4.77 -0.95
N TRP A 50 6.89 3.83 -1.76
CA TRP A 50 8.30 3.59 -2.05
C TRP A 50 8.57 3.81 -3.54
N ASN A 51 9.70 4.42 -3.87
CA ASN A 51 10.28 4.37 -5.22
C ASN A 51 11.41 3.32 -5.24
N ASP A 52 11.85 2.91 -6.43
CA ASP A 52 12.84 1.83 -6.59
C ASP A 52 14.27 2.19 -6.14
N ASN A 53 14.53 3.45 -5.79
CA ASN A 53 15.89 3.96 -5.55
C ASN A 53 16.16 4.34 -4.09
N ASP A 54 15.14 4.36 -3.23
CA ASP A 54 15.26 4.89 -1.87
C ASP A 54 15.34 3.78 -0.80
N GLU A 55 16.17 4.01 0.22
CA GLU A 55 16.31 3.14 1.40
C GLU A 55 15.16 3.30 2.41
N SER A 56 14.25 4.25 2.16
CA SER A 56 13.11 4.61 3.02
C SER A 56 11.87 5.00 2.21
N PRO A 57 10.66 4.98 2.79
CA PRO A 57 9.47 5.51 2.14
C PRO A 57 9.67 6.97 1.73
N VAL A 58 9.19 7.32 0.54
CA VAL A 58 9.23 8.70 0.04
C VAL A 58 8.04 9.50 0.59
N VAL A 59 6.93 8.81 0.80
CA VAL A 59 5.69 9.37 1.34
C VAL A 59 5.09 8.36 2.32
N GLU A 60 4.56 8.87 3.43
CA GLU A 60 3.77 8.10 4.39
C GLU A 60 2.44 8.81 4.62
N GLU A 61 1.34 8.07 4.53
CA GLU A 61 0.00 8.62 4.76
C GLU A 61 -0.85 7.70 5.63
N THR A 62 -1.78 8.31 6.39
CA THR A 62 -2.72 7.58 7.24
C THR A 62 -4.17 7.87 6.84
N PHE A 63 -4.99 6.84 6.76
CA PHE A 63 -6.38 6.93 6.35
C PHE A 63 -7.31 6.29 7.38
N ARG A 64 -8.48 6.91 7.58
CA ARG A 64 -9.59 6.30 8.34
C ARG A 64 -10.49 5.43 7.48
N ASP A 65 -10.39 5.57 6.15
CA ASP A 65 -11.35 5.06 5.19
C ASP A 65 -10.64 4.22 4.12
N VAL A 66 -11.18 3.02 3.85
CA VAL A 66 -10.63 2.05 2.89
C VAL A 66 -10.66 2.58 1.45
N SER A 67 -11.70 3.34 1.08
CA SER A 67 -11.83 3.92 -0.26
C SER A 67 -10.75 4.97 -0.52
N ALA A 68 -10.50 5.85 0.45
CA ALA A 68 -9.43 6.85 0.36
C ALA A 68 -8.04 6.20 0.26
N ALA A 69 -7.76 5.23 1.13
CA ALA A 69 -6.53 4.42 1.07
C ALA A 69 -6.34 3.77 -0.31
N ARG A 70 -7.38 3.12 -0.83
CA ARG A 70 -7.35 2.50 -2.16
C ARG A 70 -7.05 3.50 -3.27
N VAL A 71 -7.69 4.67 -3.27
CA VAL A 71 -7.46 5.70 -4.30
C VAL A 71 -6.01 6.19 -4.28
N ALA A 72 -5.41 6.36 -3.10
CA ALA A 72 -4.02 6.75 -2.96
C ALA A 72 -3.06 5.68 -3.53
N ILE A 73 -3.26 4.41 -3.15
CA ILE A 73 -2.48 3.27 -3.67
C ILE A 73 -2.57 3.17 -5.19
N LEU A 74 -3.79 3.25 -5.75
CA LEU A 74 -3.99 3.19 -7.19
C LEU A 74 -3.27 4.35 -7.88
N THR A 75 -3.44 5.57 -7.36
CA THR A 75 -2.82 6.77 -7.91
C THR A 75 -1.29 6.64 -7.96
N TRP A 76 -0.69 6.19 -6.86
CA TRP A 76 0.75 5.96 -6.76
C TRP A 76 1.24 4.93 -7.79
N LEU A 77 0.61 3.76 -7.82
CA LEU A 77 1.10 2.65 -8.63
C LEU A 77 0.76 2.81 -10.13
N THR A 78 -0.26 3.59 -10.51
CA THR A 78 -0.64 3.73 -11.93
C THR A 78 -0.09 4.96 -12.61
N ASN A 79 0.16 6.06 -11.89
CA ASN A 79 0.50 7.33 -12.54
C ASN A 79 2.00 7.53 -12.78
N GLY A 80 2.84 6.57 -12.36
CA GLY A 80 4.29 6.61 -12.59
C GLY A 80 4.95 7.74 -11.82
N ASN A 81 5.59 7.43 -10.69
CA ASN A 81 6.37 8.41 -9.93
C ASN A 81 7.72 8.63 -10.59
N SER A 82 7.67 9.22 -11.78
CA SER A 82 8.85 9.76 -12.44
C SER A 82 9.28 10.99 -11.64
N SER A 83 10.32 10.79 -10.82
CA SER A 83 11.15 11.81 -10.17
C SER A 83 11.28 13.11 -10.96
#